data_AF-A0A3D4Z4T6-F1
#
_entry.id   AF-A0A3D4Z4T6-F1
#
_cell.length_a   1.000
_cell.length_b   1.000
_cell.length_c   1.000
_cell.angle_alpha   90.00
_cell.angle_beta   90.00
_cell.angle_gamma   90.00
#
_symmetry.space_group_name_H-M   'P 1'
#
loop_
_entity.id
_entity.type
_entity.pdbx_description
1 polymer ?
#
loop_
_entity_poly.entity_id
_entity_poly.type
_entity_poly.pdbx_seq_one_letter_code
_entity_poly.pdbx_strand_id
1 'polypeptide(L)'
;LLGADLIGFHTYDYTHAFTRCLLRYLGLEQSLGYVHTQDRMLKADTFPLGIDFDAFFRGAGSRRVLQHGRKIRQAMGKQKLVLSLDRLDYTKG
;
A
#
# COMPACT_ATOMS: atom_id res chain seq x y z
N LEU A 1 2.62 -15.70 11.68
CA LEU A 1 3.42 -15.05 10.61
C LEU A 1 4.62 -15.90 10.18
N LEU A 2 5.45 -16.40 11.12
CA LEU A 2 6.67 -17.20 10.79
C LEU A 2 6.43 -18.58 10.15
N GLY A 3 5.18 -18.93 9.85
CA GLY A 3 4.83 -20.13 9.08
C GLY A 3 5.00 -19.96 7.57
N ALA A 4 5.23 -18.74 7.08
CA ALA A 4 5.43 -18.43 5.66
C ALA A 4 6.92 -18.34 5.29
N ASP A 5 7.25 -18.63 4.04
CA ASP A 5 8.61 -18.49 3.50
C ASP A 5 8.94 -17.04 3.13
N LEU A 6 7.91 -16.23 2.85
CA LEU A 6 8.02 -14.81 2.52
C LEU A 6 6.95 -14.01 3.27
N ILE A 7 7.36 -12.90 3.88
CA ILE A 7 6.50 -11.91 4.51
C ILE A 7 6.77 -10.56 3.86
N GLY A 8 5.74 -9.99 3.23
CA GLY A 8 5.83 -8.71 2.54
C GLY A 8 5.15 -7.57 3.29
N PHE A 9 5.82 -6.42 3.37
CA PHE A 9 5.26 -5.19 3.93
C PHE A 9 5.24 -4.06 2.90
N HIS A 10 4.34 -3.08 3.04
CA HIS A 10 4.26 -1.98 2.07
C HIS A 10 5.29 -0.87 2.27
N THR A 11 5.89 -0.79 3.46
CA THR A 11 6.89 0.24 3.80
C THR A 11 8.09 -0.40 4.47
N TYR A 12 9.25 0.24 4.31
CA TYR A 12 10.48 -0.16 4.99
C TYR A 12 10.31 -0.11 6.51
N ASP A 13 9.61 0.90 7.02
CA ASP A 13 9.36 1.06 8.45
C ASP A 13 8.62 -0.14 9.05
N TYR A 14 7.65 -0.71 8.33
CA TYR A 14 6.92 -1.89 8.79
C TYR A 14 7.80 -3.14 8.75
N THR A 15 8.62 -3.32 7.72
CA THR A 15 9.62 -4.41 7.66
C THR A 15 10.59 -4.32 8.82
N HIS A 16 11.11 -3.12 9.10
CA HIS A 16 12.05 -2.88 10.19
C HIS A 16 11.40 -3.03 11.57
N ALA A 17 10.17 -2.56 11.75
CA ALA A 17 9.42 -2.77 12.99
C ALA A 17 9.19 -4.28 13.24
N PHE A 18 8.87 -5.05 12.21
CA PHE A 18 8.70 -6.49 12.30
C PHE A 18 10.00 -7.18 12.73
N THR A 19 11.13 -6.93 12.07
CA THR A 19 12.41 -7.56 12.43
C THR A 19 12.87 -7.18 13.83
N ARG A 20 12.64 -5.94 14.27
CA ARG A 20 12.89 -5.52 15.66
C ARG A 20 12.03 -6.28 16.66
N CYS A 21 10.77 -6.57 16.35
CA CYS A 21 9.92 -7.40 17.19
C CYS A 21 10.44 -8.84 17.27
N LEU A 22 10.92 -9.41 16.16
CA LEU A 22 11.51 -10.75 16.16
C LEU A 22 12.74 -10.84 17.05
N LEU A 23 13.66 -9.87 16.94
CA LEU A 23 14.83 -9.82 17.80
C LEU A 23 14.44 -9.63 19.27
N ARG A 24 13.53 -8.70 19.57
CA ARG A 24 13.16 -8.35 20.94
C ARG A 24 12.39 -9.46 21.66
N TYR A 25 11.45 -10.11 20.98
CA TYR A 25 10.52 -11.05 21.64
C TYR A 25 10.91 -12.51 21.44
N LEU A 26 11.62 -12.84 20.36
CA LEU A 26 11.98 -14.22 20.03
C LEU A 26 13.49 -14.45 19.98
N GLY A 27 14.31 -13.39 20.10
CA GLY A 27 15.77 -13.50 19.99
C GLY A 27 16.25 -13.85 18.59
N LEU A 28 15.40 -13.71 17.57
CA LEU A 28 15.73 -14.08 16.20
C LEU A 28 16.41 -12.90 15.50
N GLU A 29 17.66 -13.10 15.12
CA GLU A 29 18.40 -12.14 14.30
C GLU A 29 18.00 -12.27 12.83
N GLN A 30 18.16 -11.15 12.12
CA GLN A 30 17.97 -11.11 10.68
C GLN A 30 19.28 -10.76 9.99
N SER A 31 19.50 -11.31 8.80
CA SER A 31 20.58 -10.93 7.91
C SER A 31 20.00 -10.63 6.53
N LEU A 32 20.10 -9.37 6.09
CA LEU A 32 19.59 -8.91 4.77
C LEU A 32 18.12 -9.29 4.51
N GLY A 33 17.28 -9.21 5.54
CA GLY A 33 15.87 -9.57 5.47
C GLY A 33 15.59 -11.07 5.65
N TYR A 34 16.61 -11.93 5.75
CA TYR A 34 16.43 -13.35 6.06
C TYR A 34 16.45 -13.58 7.57
N VAL A 35 15.48 -14.34 8.06
CA VAL A 35 15.39 -14.76 9.45
C VAL A 35 15.55 -16.27 9.50
N HIS A 36 16.52 -16.73 10.29
CA HIS A 36 16.74 -18.15 10.53
C HIS A 36 15.96 -18.60 11.76
N THR A 37 15.19 -19.66 11.60
CA THR A 37 14.57 -20.40 12.71
C THR A 37 15.17 -21.81 12.75
N GLN A 38 14.80 -22.63 13.74
CA GLN A 38 15.42 -23.94 13.95
C GLN A 38 15.37 -24.85 12.71
N ASP A 39 14.24 -24.86 11.99
CA ASP A 39 14.01 -25.81 10.89
C ASP A 39 13.85 -25.13 9.52
N ARG A 40 13.83 -23.79 9.47
CA ARG A 40 13.52 -23.05 8.24
C ARG A 40 14.09 -21.64 8.21
N MET A 41 14.21 -21.13 6.99
CA MET A 41 14.56 -19.74 6.70
C MET A 41 13.36 -19.04 6.06
N LEU A 42 13.09 -17.81 6.47
CA LEU A 42 12.08 -16.96 5.84
C LEU A 42 12.67 -15.62 5.43
N LYS A 43 12.06 -14.98 4.44
CA LYS A 43 12.40 -13.63 3.99
C LYS A 43 11.33 -12.63 4.43
N ALA A 44 11.74 -11.54 5.04
CA ALA A 44 10.92 -10.36 5.33
C ALA A 44 11.42 -9.19 4.48
N ASP A 45 10.56 -8.63 3.63
CA ASP A 45 10.98 -7.61 2.67
C ASP A 45 9.84 -6.62 2.34
N THR A 46 10.19 -5.53 1.67
CA THR A 46 9.28 -4.43 1.36
C THR A 46 8.78 -4.50 -0.08
N PHE A 47 7.47 -4.63 -0.24
CA PHE A 47 6.75 -4.64 -1.50
C PHE A 47 5.64 -3.57 -1.47
N PRO A 48 5.93 -2.35 -1.91
CA PRO A 48 4.92 -1.31 -2.06
C PRO A 48 3.83 -1.78 -3.04
N LEU A 49 2.57 -1.68 -2.65
CA LEU A 49 1.46 -2.06 -3.52
C LEU A 49 1.17 -0.93 -4.50
N GLY A 50 1.23 -1.24 -5.80
CA GLY A 50 0.84 -0.34 -6.87
C GLY A 50 -0.63 -0.48 -7.28
N ILE A 51 -1.02 0.30 -8.27
CA ILE A 51 -2.27 0.15 -9.01
C ILE A 51 -1.97 -0.28 -10.45
N ASP A 52 -2.95 -0.84 -11.15
CA ASP A 52 -2.88 -1.00 -12.61
C ASP A 52 -2.97 0.37 -13.29
N PHE A 53 -1.83 1.05 -13.38
CA PHE A 53 -1.73 2.40 -13.91
C PHE A 53 -2.39 2.53 -15.28
N ASP A 54 -2.13 1.56 -16.13
CA ASP A 54 -2.56 1.52 -17.51
C ASP A 54 -4.09 1.44 -17.65
N ALA A 55 -4.73 0.57 -16.84
CA ALA A 55 -6.18 0.49 -16.79
C ALA A 55 -6.82 1.80 -16.32
N PHE A 56 -6.28 2.42 -15.26
CA PHE A 56 -6.79 3.70 -14.75
C PHE A 56 -6.56 4.86 -15.73
N PHE A 57 -5.38 4.94 -16.34
CA PHE A 57 -5.04 5.98 -17.30
C PHE A 57 -5.96 5.93 -18.52
N ARG A 58 -6.14 4.74 -19.11
CA ARG A 58 -7.08 4.53 -20.23
C ARG A 58 -8.52 4.81 -19.82
N GLY A 59 -8.93 4.37 -18.64
CA GLY A 59 -10.27 4.60 -18.10
C GLY A 59 -10.58 6.10 -17.92
N ALA A 60 -9.62 6.85 -17.37
CA ALA A 60 -9.73 8.29 -17.17
C ALA A 60 -9.87 9.08 -18.48
N GLY A 61 -9.21 8.61 -19.54
CA GLY A 61 -9.30 9.18 -20.89
C GLY A 61 -10.58 8.83 -21.66
N SER A 62 -11.43 7.93 -21.14
CA SER A 62 -12.63 7.49 -21.85
C SER A 62 -13.64 8.62 -22.05
N ARG A 63 -14.34 8.62 -23.20
CA ARG A 63 -15.36 9.64 -23.53
C ARG A 63 -16.42 9.77 -22.45
N ARG A 64 -16.84 8.65 -21.84
CA ARG A 64 -17.83 8.63 -20.76
C ARG A 64 -17.34 9.40 -19.53
N VAL A 65 -16.11 9.15 -19.08
CA VAL A 65 -15.52 9.81 -17.91
C VAL A 65 -15.31 11.29 -18.17
N LEU A 66 -14.77 11.66 -19.33
CA LEU A 66 -14.58 13.06 -19.72
C LEU A 66 -15.90 13.85 -19.77
N GLN A 67 -16.98 13.24 -20.29
CA GLN A 67 -18.30 13.86 -20.30
C GLN A 67 -18.84 14.09 -18.89
N HIS A 68 -18.68 13.13 -17.98
CA HIS A 68 -19.10 13.30 -16.58
C HIS A 68 -18.28 14.40 -15.89
N GLY A 69 -16.96 14.43 -16.10
CA GLY A 69 -16.10 15.47 -15.56
C GLY A 69 -16.48 16.88 -16.03
N ARG A 70 -16.91 17.04 -17.30
CA ARG A 70 -17.41 18.31 -17.83
C ARG A 70 -18.72 18.73 -17.15
N LYS A 71 -19.66 17.81 -16.94
CA LYS A 71 -20.93 18.09 -16.24
C LYS A 71 -20.69 18.58 -14.82
N ILE A 72 -19.81 17.90 -14.07
CA ILE A 72 -19.44 18.30 -12.71
C ILE A 72 -18.83 19.72 -12.73
N ARG A 73 -17.90 19.99 -13.65
CA ARG A 73 -17.27 21.31 -13.78
C ARG A 73 -18.27 22.42 -14.12
N GLN A 74 -19.19 22.16 -15.05
CA GLN A 74 -20.23 23.12 -15.42
C GLN A 74 -21.15 23.44 -14.23
N ALA A 75 -21.53 22.42 -13.45
CA ALA A 75 -22.35 22.60 -12.25
C ALA A 75 -21.65 23.45 -11.17
N MET A 76 -20.32 23.39 -11.07
CA MET A 76 -19.54 24.16 -10.08
C MET A 76 -19.17 25.58 -10.56
N GLY A 77 -19.38 25.91 -11.83
CA GLY A 77 -19.06 27.23 -12.39
C GLY A 77 -17.58 27.61 -12.25
N LYS A 78 -17.30 28.78 -11.65
CA LYS A 78 -15.93 29.32 -11.46
C LYS A 78 -15.30 28.97 -10.11
N GLN A 79 -15.92 28.08 -9.33
CA GLN A 79 -15.44 27.73 -8.00
C GLN A 79 -14.30 26.69 -8.06
N LYS A 80 -13.50 26.64 -6.99
CA LYS A 80 -12.50 25.58 -6.80
C LYS A 80 -13.19 24.36 -6.18
N LEU A 81 -12.93 23.17 -6.72
CA LEU A 81 -13.42 21.90 -6.21
C LEU A 81 -12.30 21.20 -5.42
N VAL A 82 -12.60 20.82 -4.18
CA VAL A 82 -11.79 19.90 -3.38
C VAL A 82 -12.53 18.56 -3.37
N LEU A 83 -11.86 17.49 -3.80
CA LEU A 83 -12.42 16.15 -3.82
C LEU A 83 -11.47 15.22 -3.06
N SER A 84 -12.01 14.52 -2.06
CA SER A 84 -11.35 13.39 -1.39
C SER A 84 -12.22 12.15 -1.56
N LEU A 85 -11.59 11.00 -1.74
CA LEU A 85 -12.26 9.71 -1.89
C LEU A 85 -11.65 8.77 -0.87
N ASP A 86 -12.28 8.70 0.30
CA ASP A 86 -11.82 7.91 1.42
C ASP A 86 -12.92 7.00 1.92
N ARG A 87 -12.52 5.88 2.51
CA ARG A 87 -13.43 5.09 3.34
C ARG A 87 -13.73 5.87 4.61
N LEU A 88 -14.98 5.79 5.10
CA LEU A 88 -15.36 6.34 6.39
C LEU A 88 -14.80 5.43 7.51
N ASP A 89 -13.51 5.59 7.79
CA ASP A 89 -12.73 4.84 8.77
C ASP A 89 -11.88 5.81 9.60
N TYR A 90 -11.76 5.59 10.90
CA TYR A 90 -11.06 6.49 11.83
C TYR A 90 -9.56 6.61 11.56
N THR A 91 -8.98 5.70 10.76
CA THR A 91 -7.58 5.79 10.30
C THR A 91 -7.39 6.79 9.15
N LYS A 92 -8.49 7.38 8.64
CA LYS A 92 -8.52 8.39 7.58
C LYS A 92 -9.10 9.69 8.16
N GLY A 93 -8.23 10.59 8.61
CA GLY A 93 -8.57 11.89 9.20
C GLY A 93 -7.50 12.91 8.92
#